data_AF-A0A4V3HXR7-F1
#
_entry.id   AF-A0A4V3HXR7-F1
#
_cell.length_a   1.000
_cell.length_b   1.000
_cell.length_c   1.000
_cell.angle_alpha   90.00
_cell.angle_beta   90.00
_cell.angle_gamma   90.00
#
_symmetry.space_group_name_H-M   'P 1'
#
loop_
_entity.id
_entity.type
_entity.pdbx_description
1 polymer ?
#
loop_
_entity_poly.entity_id
_entity_poly.type
_entity_poly.pdbx_seq_one_letter_code
_entity_poly.pdbx_strand_id
1 'polypeptide(L)' 'MSDTASVADIRTAIKELSLRADLADREGRAEDARELRDRVRGYQDLLSAKP' A
#
# COMPACT_ATOMS: atom_id res chain seq x y z
N MET A 1 -9.47 7.51 20.57
CA MET A 1 -9.21 6.65 19.40
C MET A 1 -7.85 7.08 18.88
N SER A 2 -6.82 6.26 19.09
CA SER A 2 -5.43 6.71 18.90
C SER A 2 -5.08 6.72 17.40
N ASP A 3 -5.04 7.92 16.82
CA ASP A 3 -4.70 8.24 15.43
C ASP A 3 -3.20 8.01 15.12
N THR A 4 -2.72 6.80 15.37
CA THR A 4 -1.41 6.36 14.90
C THR A 4 -1.61 4.98 14.31
N ALA A 5 -1.74 4.92 12.97
CA ALA A 5 -1.59 3.65 12.27
C ALA A 5 -0.29 2.99 12.74
N SER A 6 -0.41 1.83 13.36
CA SER A 6 0.74 1.12 13.91
C SER A 6 1.62 0.62 12.76
N VAL A 7 2.90 0.36 13.01
CA VAL A 7 3.80 -0.28 12.02
C VAL A 7 3.19 -1.58 11.47
N ALA A 8 2.49 -2.34 12.32
CA ALA A 8 1.76 -3.54 11.92
C ALA A 8 0.61 -3.21 10.95
N ASP A 9 -0.18 -2.17 11.22
CA ASP A 9 -1.29 -1.74 10.36
C ASP A 9 -0.79 -1.26 9.00
N ILE A 10 0.32 -0.50 8.99
CA ILE A 10 0.95 -0.02 7.75
C ILE A 10 1.45 -1.21 6.90
N ARG A 11 2.08 -2.21 7.51
CA ARG A 11 2.52 -3.42 6.80
C ARG A 11 1.34 -4.22 6.24
N THR A 12 0.25 -4.34 6.99
CA THR A 12 -0.99 -4.98 6.53
C THR A 12 -1.56 -4.22 5.34
N ALA A 13 -1.66 -2.88 5.42
CA ALA A 13 -2.13 -2.05 4.33
C ALA A 13 -1.27 -2.20 3.06
N ILE A 14 0.06 -2.22 3.19
CA ILE A 14 0.98 -2.47 2.07
C ILE A 14 0.67 -3.82 1.40
N LYS A 15 0.54 -4.89 2.20
CA LYS A 15 0.26 -6.23 1.66
C LYS A 15 -1.07 -6.27 0.90
N GLU A 16 -2.12 -5.70 1.46
CA GLU A 16 -3.45 -5.69 0.84
C GLU A 16 -3.47 -4.86 -0.45
N LEU A 17 -2.84 -3.69 -0.45
CA LEU A 17 -2.77 -2.82 -1.62
C LEU A 17 -1.94 -3.44 -2.73
N SER A 18 -0.81 -4.09 -2.41
CA SER A 18 -0.02 -4.83 -3.40
C SER A 18 -0.82 -5.97 -4.03
N LEU A 19 -1.56 -6.75 -3.25
CA LEU A 19 -2.41 -7.81 -3.79
C LEU A 19 -3.48 -7.26 -4.75
N ARG A 20 -4.08 -6.12 -4.41
CA ARG A 20 -5.06 -5.44 -5.28
C ARG A 20 -4.42 -4.88 -6.54
N ALA A 21 -3.20 -4.35 -6.46
CA ALA A 21 -2.47 -3.86 -7.62
C ALA A 21 -2.15 -5.00 -8.59
N ASP A 22 -1.70 -6.15 -8.07
CA ASP A 22 -1.43 -7.34 -8.88
C ASP A 22 -2.69 -7.88 -9.54
N LEU A 23 -3.84 -7.84 -8.85
CA LEU A 23 -5.13 -8.21 -9.43
C LEU A 23 -5.54 -7.23 -10.54
N ALA A 24 -5.45 -5.92 -10.30
CA ALA A 24 -5.78 -4.90 -11.28
C ALA A 24 -4.94 -5.04 -12.56
N ASP A 25 -3.65 -5.32 -12.44
CA ASP A 25 -2.78 -5.63 -13.58
C ASP A 25 -3.26 -6.85 -14.38
N ARG A 26 -3.62 -7.94 -13.68
CA ARG A 26 -4.13 -9.17 -14.32
C ARG A 26 -5.45 -8.94 -15.04
N GLU A 27 -6.27 -8.02 -14.56
CA GLU A 27 -7.55 -7.62 -15.17
C GLU A 27 -7.39 -6.55 -16.25
N GLY A 28 -6.16 -6.09 -16.54
CA GLY A 28 -5.89 -5.05 -17.53
C GLY A 28 -6.22 -3.63 -17.06
N ARG A 29 -6.51 -3.45 -15.77
CA ARG A 29 -6.79 -2.15 -15.12
C ARG A 29 -5.49 -1.47 -14.69
N ALA A 30 -4.66 -1.11 -15.67
CA ALA A 30 -3.31 -0.61 -15.42
C ALA A 30 -3.27 0.72 -14.65
N GLU A 31 -4.27 1.60 -14.82
CA GLU A 31 -4.38 2.85 -14.07
C GLU A 31 -4.62 2.60 -12.58
N ASP A 32 -5.59 1.73 -12.26
CA ASP A 32 -5.87 1.31 -10.88
C ASP A 32 -4.65 0.65 -10.23
N ALA A 33 -3.95 -0.22 -10.97
CA ALA A 33 -2.74 -0.87 -10.47
C ALA A 33 -1.63 0.15 -10.16
N ARG A 34 -1.49 1.18 -11.00
CA ARG A 34 -0.54 2.27 -10.79
C ARG A 34 -0.90 3.09 -9.54
N GLU A 35 -2.15 3.49 -9.38
CA GLU A 35 -2.59 4.24 -8.19
C GLU A 35 -2.34 3.44 -6.90
N LEU A 36 -2.67 2.15 -6.92
CA LEU A 36 -2.44 1.26 -5.78
C LEU A 36 -0.94 1.13 -5.45
N ARG A 37 -0.08 1.06 -6.46
CA ARG A 37 1.39 1.05 -6.28
C ARG A 37 1.93 2.35 -5.72
N ASP A 38 1.41 3.49 -6.18
CA ASP A 38 1.80 4.81 -5.66
C ASP A 38 1.44 4.93 -4.17
N ARG A 39 0.27 4.40 -3.77
CA ARG A 39 -0.14 4.32 -2.36
C ARG A 39 0.75 3.39 -1.54
N VAL A 40 1.10 2.21 -2.07
CA VAL A 40 2.04 1.28 -1.42
C VAL A 40 3.37 1.97 -1.15
N ARG A 41 3.90 2.71 -2.12
CA ARG A 41 5.15 3.43 -1.99
C ARG A 41 5.10 4.48 -0.88
N GLY A 42 4.01 5.26 -0.80
CA GLY A 42 3.80 6.20 0.31
C GLY A 42 3.85 5.54 1.69
N TYR A 43 3.25 4.35 1.84
CA TYR A 43 3.34 3.59 3.10
C TYR A 43 4.74 3.03 3.37
N GLN A 44 5.47 2.61 2.34
CA GLN A 44 6.86 2.18 2.49
C GLN A 44 7.75 3.34 2.96
N ASP A 45 7.57 4.53 2.41
CA ASP A 45 8.29 5.74 2.83
C ASP A 45 8.00 6.07 4.31
N LEU A 46 6.74 5.94 4.74
CA LEU A 46 6.35 6.10 6.16
C LEU A 46 7.00 5.06 7.08
N LEU A 47 7.21 3.83 6.62
CA LEU A 47 7.94 2.81 7.38
C LEU A 47 9.43 3.12 7.44
N SER A 48 10.03 3.54 6.33
CA SER A 48 11.45 3.91 6.27
C SER A 48 11.77 5.15 7.11
N ALA A 49 10.81 6.06 7.29
CA ALA A 49 10.94 7.22 8.18
C ALA A 49 10.83 6.88 9.67
N LYS A 50 10.38 5.67 10.04
CA LYS A 50 10.33 5.21 11.43
C LYS A 50 11.63 4.43 11.75
N PRO A 51 12.42 4.86 12.76
CA PRO A 51 13.68 4.21 13.12
C PRO A 51 13.50 2.81 13.73
#